data_AF-A0A6J1E6Y7-F1
#
_entry.id   AF-A0A6J1E6Y7-F1
#
_cell.length_a   1.000
_cell.length_b   1.000
_cell.length_c   1.000
_cell.angle_alpha   90.00
_cell.angle_beta   90.00
_cell.angle_gamma   90.00
#
_symmetry.space_group_name_H-M   'P 1'
#
loop_
_entity.id
_entity.type
_entity.pdbx_description
1 polymer ?
#
loop_
_entity_poly.entity_id
_entity_poly.type
_entity_poly.pdbx_seq_one_letter_code
_entity_poly.pdbx_strand_id
1 'polypeptide(L)'
;MDFAIPVPPQGPTPNGRDAELHIYPHRSEVQLPSVNCTAFSWSEKCRTRSSVIVNEEGDRDRQNFDTCPEYFRWIHEDLRPWTRTGITREMLESGRPKAGFRLVIIDGRAYVEKFMDAYQSRDKFTLWGILQLLRLYPGKIPDLDLMFNCEDRPNIFIGDYSGPGPNSTAPPPVFRYCGDDDTLDIVFPDWSFWGWPEINIKPWVPLMEDLKQGNKRTKWSNREAHAYWKGNIKVSMVRYKLLGCNLSREHDWKARVFMQDWDKEQEQRFKNSNLADQCVHRYKIYVEGVGWSVSLKYILACDSVTLMVNPYYYDFFTRSLVPMHHYWPIKDDDDMCNSIKFAVDWGNTHQQKVRAIGKAASKFTEEQLRMEKVYDYMFHSLNEYSKLLTFKPTIPPNATELCLEELACPAQDLATKFMIDTLVKRPSFSSPCSLLPPFSPTDLDNIRIRKETPIKQVQMWEKNMSFI
;
A
#
# COMPACT_ATOMS: atom_id res chain seq x y z
N MET A 1 -39.32 -31.18 19.62
CA MET A 1 -40.67 -30.59 19.62
C MET A 1 -40.98 -30.23 18.19
N ASP A 2 -42.04 -30.85 17.68
CA ASP A 2 -42.57 -30.75 16.33
C ASP A 2 -42.97 -29.32 15.92
N PHE A 3 -43.20 -29.20 14.61
CA PHE A 3 -44.22 -28.43 13.88
C PHE A 3 -43.59 -27.57 12.78
N ALA A 4 -43.58 -28.06 11.53
CA ALA A 4 -44.67 -28.05 10.54
C ALA A 4 -44.68 -26.73 9.74
N ILE A 5 -44.45 -26.89 8.43
CA ILE A 5 -44.36 -25.85 7.40
C ILE A 5 -45.78 -25.43 6.99
N PRO A 6 -46.11 -24.13 6.87
CA PRO A 6 -47.34 -23.69 6.23
C PRO A 6 -47.15 -23.49 4.72
N VAL A 7 -48.06 -24.10 3.95
CA VAL A 7 -48.29 -23.85 2.51
C VAL A 7 -49.07 -22.54 2.35
N PRO A 8 -48.71 -21.63 1.43
CA PRO A 8 -49.49 -20.42 1.17
C PRO A 8 -50.65 -20.69 0.19
N PRO A 9 -51.76 -19.92 0.26
CA PRO A 9 -52.93 -20.13 -0.58
C PRO A 9 -52.74 -19.61 -2.00
N GLN A 10 -53.33 -20.31 -2.96
CA GLN A 10 -53.41 -19.93 -4.37
C GLN A 10 -54.30 -18.69 -4.54
N GLY A 11 -53.72 -17.60 -5.05
CA GLY A 11 -54.43 -16.43 -5.54
C GLY A 11 -54.71 -16.52 -7.05
N PRO A 12 -55.67 -15.74 -7.58
CA PRO A 12 -56.21 -15.92 -8.92
C PRO A 12 -55.25 -15.39 -10.00
N THR A 13 -55.28 -16.07 -11.14
CA THR A 13 -54.58 -15.73 -12.39
C THR A 13 -55.02 -14.38 -12.95
N PRO A 14 -54.09 -13.47 -13.30
CA PRO A 14 -54.39 -12.35 -14.19
C PRO A 14 -54.15 -12.73 -15.65
N ASN A 15 -55.15 -12.36 -16.46
CA ASN A 15 -55.18 -12.45 -17.92
C ASN A 15 -53.92 -11.95 -18.62
N GLY A 16 -53.60 -12.65 -19.71
CA GLY A 16 -52.53 -12.34 -20.63
C GLY A 16 -52.55 -10.90 -21.12
N ARG A 17 -51.38 -10.27 -21.00
CA ARG A 17 -50.87 -9.30 -21.97
C ARG A 17 -49.45 -9.73 -22.25
N ASP A 18 -49.15 -9.87 -23.54
CA ASP A 18 -47.83 -10.25 -24.05
C ASP A 18 -46.76 -9.34 -23.46
N ALA A 19 -45.98 -9.88 -22.52
CA ALA A 19 -44.72 -9.30 -22.12
C ALA A 19 -43.71 -9.71 -23.20
N GLU A 20 -43.44 -8.80 -24.14
CA GLU A 20 -42.23 -8.87 -24.95
C GLU A 20 -41.05 -9.08 -23.99
N LEU A 21 -40.47 -10.29 -24.03
CA LEU A 21 -39.14 -10.52 -23.48
C LEU A 21 -38.20 -9.59 -24.25
N HIS A 22 -37.92 -8.42 -23.68
CA HIS A 22 -36.69 -7.72 -23.96
C HIS A 22 -35.55 -8.62 -23.51
N ILE A 23 -35.10 -9.46 -24.44
CA ILE A 23 -33.80 -10.12 -24.38
C ILE A 23 -32.79 -8.98 -24.40
N TYR A 24 -32.39 -8.53 -23.21
CA TYR A 24 -31.20 -7.69 -23.08
C TYR A 24 -30.05 -8.47 -23.74
N PRO A 25 -29.34 -7.90 -24.72
CA PRO A 25 -28.20 -8.58 -25.30
C PRO A 25 -27.22 -8.88 -24.17
N HIS A 26 -26.86 -10.16 -24.03
CA HIS A 26 -25.76 -10.59 -23.18
C HIS A 26 -24.55 -9.71 -23.49
N ARG A 27 -24.20 -8.81 -22.58
CA ARG A 27 -23.05 -7.93 -22.68
C ARG A 27 -21.83 -8.81 -22.90
N SER A 28 -21.19 -8.73 -24.06
CA SER A 28 -19.98 -9.49 -24.35
C SER A 28 -18.89 -9.03 -23.37
N GLU A 29 -18.59 -9.85 -22.36
CA GLU A 29 -17.54 -9.56 -21.39
C GLU A 29 -16.19 -9.51 -22.10
N VAL A 30 -15.63 -8.31 -22.27
CA VAL A 30 -14.32 -8.14 -22.91
C VAL A 30 -13.25 -8.76 -22.01
N GLN A 31 -12.73 -9.91 -22.41
CA GLN A 31 -11.62 -10.58 -21.74
C GLN A 31 -10.29 -10.06 -22.30
N LEU A 32 -9.39 -9.64 -21.41
CA LEU A 32 -8.07 -9.17 -21.82
C LEU A 32 -7.15 -10.36 -22.13
N PRO A 33 -6.19 -10.23 -23.08
CA PRO A 33 -5.23 -11.29 -23.37
C PRO A 33 -4.43 -11.71 -22.13
N SER A 34 -4.17 -13.01 -22.02
CA SER A 34 -3.27 -13.58 -21.02
C SER A 34 -1.81 -13.41 -21.45
N VAL A 35 -0.88 -13.63 -20.51
CA VAL A 35 0.57 -13.71 -20.79
C VAL A 35 0.85 -14.89 -21.74
N ASN A 36 1.56 -14.65 -22.85
CA ASN A 36 1.95 -15.69 -23.81
C ASN A 36 3.47 -15.80 -23.96
N CYS A 37 4.10 -16.69 -23.19
CA CYS A 37 5.55 -16.87 -23.21
C CYS A 37 6.08 -17.74 -24.35
N THR A 38 5.24 -18.50 -25.05
CA THR A 38 5.68 -19.32 -26.19
C THR A 38 5.77 -18.51 -27.47
N ALA A 39 4.93 -17.47 -27.62
CA ALA A 39 4.99 -16.53 -28.73
C ALA A 39 5.92 -15.33 -28.45
N PHE A 40 6.44 -15.19 -27.23
CA PHE A 40 7.34 -14.10 -26.87
C PHE A 40 8.73 -14.33 -27.47
N SER A 41 9.12 -13.47 -28.42
CA SER A 41 10.48 -13.39 -28.94
C SER A 41 11.17 -12.13 -28.42
N TRP A 42 12.39 -12.27 -27.90
CA TRP A 42 13.22 -11.14 -27.49
C TRP A 42 13.57 -10.18 -28.64
N SER A 43 13.52 -10.65 -29.89
CA SER A 43 13.74 -9.84 -31.09
C SER A 43 12.50 -9.06 -31.55
N GLU A 44 11.31 -9.38 -31.03
CA GLU A 44 10.01 -8.84 -31.47
C GLU A 44 9.14 -8.49 -30.26
N LYS A 45 9.71 -7.66 -29.36
CA LYS A 45 9.07 -7.25 -28.10
C LYS A 45 7.66 -6.70 -28.32
N CYS A 46 6.75 -7.04 -27.40
CA CYS A 46 5.42 -6.43 -27.26
C CYS A 46 4.54 -6.45 -28.53
N ARG A 47 4.63 -7.54 -29.32
CA ARG A 47 3.84 -7.72 -30.55
C ARG A 47 2.32 -7.70 -30.36
N THR A 48 1.82 -8.00 -29.17
CA THR A 48 0.38 -8.12 -28.89
C THR A 48 -0.27 -6.74 -28.81
N ARG A 49 -0.62 -6.17 -29.96
CA ARG A 49 -1.49 -4.98 -30.06
C ARG A 49 -2.89 -5.33 -29.57
N SER A 50 -3.13 -5.28 -28.26
CA SER A 50 -4.49 -5.38 -27.74
C SER A 50 -5.11 -3.99 -27.76
N SER A 51 -5.62 -3.58 -28.92
CA SER A 51 -6.54 -2.44 -29.00
C SER A 51 -7.85 -2.86 -28.37
N VAL A 52 -7.95 -2.72 -27.05
CA VAL A 52 -9.21 -2.92 -26.34
C VAL A 52 -10.04 -1.67 -26.60
N ILE A 53 -10.80 -1.69 -27.69
CA ILE A 53 -11.84 -0.69 -27.94
C ILE A 53 -12.96 -1.02 -26.95
N VAL A 54 -12.96 -0.36 -25.80
CA VAL A 54 -14.14 -0.34 -24.93
C VAL A 54 -15.10 0.63 -25.58
N ASN A 55 -16.15 0.12 -26.25
CA ASN A 55 -17.20 0.98 -26.78
C ASN A 55 -17.81 1.78 -25.61
N GLU A 56 -17.73 3.11 -25.67
CA GLU A 56 -18.35 4.06 -24.73
C GLU A 56 -19.88 4.13 -24.89
N GLU A 57 -20.52 3.04 -25.29
CA GLU A 57 -21.98 2.98 -25.35
C GLU A 57 -22.54 2.72 -23.95
N GLY A 58 -22.69 3.83 -23.23
CA GLY A 58 -23.80 4.12 -22.33
C GLY A 58 -24.04 3.16 -21.17
N ASP A 59 -23.50 3.50 -20.00
CA ASP A 59 -24.23 3.29 -18.76
C ASP A 59 -24.31 4.63 -17.99
N ARG A 60 -25.33 5.44 -18.33
CA ARG A 60 -25.70 6.64 -17.58
C ARG A 60 -26.50 6.30 -16.31
N ASP A 61 -26.78 5.02 -16.04
CA ASP A 61 -27.72 4.60 -15.01
C ASP A 61 -27.05 3.73 -13.92
N ARG A 62 -26.02 4.30 -13.29
CA ARG A 62 -25.72 4.24 -11.84
C ARG A 62 -24.34 4.84 -11.56
N GLN A 63 -24.22 6.15 -11.68
CA GLN A 63 -23.10 6.91 -11.14
C GLN A 63 -23.22 7.01 -9.61
N ASN A 64 -23.07 5.89 -8.91
CA ASN A 64 -22.76 5.95 -7.49
C ASN A 64 -21.25 6.11 -7.38
N PHE A 65 -20.76 7.34 -7.50
CA PHE A 65 -19.34 7.61 -7.31
C PHE A 65 -19.01 7.46 -5.83
N ASP A 66 -18.52 6.28 -5.45
CA ASP A 66 -17.90 6.12 -4.14
C ASP A 66 -16.78 7.16 -4.01
N THR A 67 -16.83 7.94 -2.93
CA THR A 67 -15.75 8.86 -2.58
C THR A 67 -14.48 8.07 -2.25
N CYS A 68 -13.33 8.55 -2.71
CA CYS A 68 -12.06 7.93 -2.34
C CYS A 68 -11.82 8.02 -0.82
N PRO A 69 -11.10 7.04 -0.23
CA PRO A 69 -10.60 7.14 1.14
C PRO A 69 -9.92 8.48 1.41
N GLU A 70 -10.10 9.03 2.62
CA GLU A 70 -9.55 10.35 3.00
C GLU A 70 -8.04 10.47 2.77
N TYR A 71 -7.29 9.36 2.93
CA TYR A 71 -5.85 9.35 2.73
C TYR A 71 -5.40 9.69 1.30
N PHE A 72 -6.29 9.61 0.30
CA PHE A 72 -5.98 10.02 -1.06
C PHE A 72 -5.73 11.53 -1.17
N ARG A 73 -6.29 12.34 -0.26
CA ARG A 73 -6.09 13.79 -0.27
C ARG A 73 -4.62 14.17 -0.06
N TRP A 74 -3.81 13.27 0.51
CA TRP A 74 -2.37 13.46 0.64
C TRP A 74 -1.62 13.51 -0.70
N ILE A 75 -2.21 13.00 -1.79
CA ILE A 75 -1.67 13.17 -3.15
C ILE A 75 -1.47 14.66 -3.46
N HIS A 76 -2.42 15.51 -3.05
CA HIS A 76 -2.31 16.96 -3.26
C HIS A 76 -1.15 17.58 -2.48
N GLU A 77 -0.88 17.10 -1.27
CA GLU A 77 0.25 17.57 -0.46
C GLU A 77 1.58 17.12 -1.03
N ASP A 78 1.68 15.88 -1.50
CA ASP A 78 2.88 15.33 -2.14
C ASP A 78 3.20 16.08 -3.44
N LEU A 79 2.18 16.50 -4.19
CA LEU A 79 2.33 17.26 -5.44
C LEU A 79 2.39 18.78 -5.25
N ARG A 80 2.11 19.27 -4.03
CA ARG A 80 2.03 20.70 -3.70
C ARG A 80 3.22 21.52 -4.19
N PRO A 81 4.49 21.05 -4.10
CA PRO A 81 5.65 21.83 -4.53
C PRO A 81 5.60 22.31 -5.98
N TRP A 82 4.91 21.58 -6.87
CA TRP A 82 4.86 21.89 -8.30
C TRP A 82 3.53 22.50 -8.76
N THR A 83 2.55 22.68 -7.86
CA THR A 83 1.21 23.18 -8.23
C THR A 83 1.20 24.57 -8.85
N ARG A 84 2.15 25.44 -8.50
CA ARG A 84 2.23 26.83 -9.01
C ARG A 84 3.07 26.98 -10.26
N THR A 85 4.16 26.23 -10.36
CA THR A 85 5.15 26.36 -11.45
C THR A 85 4.97 25.33 -12.55
N GLY A 86 4.27 24.24 -12.24
CA GLY A 86 4.34 23.00 -13.01
C GLY A 86 5.71 22.33 -12.90
N ILE A 87 5.85 21.25 -13.66
CA ILE A 87 7.03 20.40 -13.80
C ILE A 87 7.59 20.60 -15.20
N THR A 88 8.76 21.22 -15.28
CA THR A 88 9.49 21.38 -16.55
C THR A 88 10.27 20.11 -16.89
N ARG A 89 10.69 19.99 -18.16
CA ARG A 89 11.54 18.88 -18.59
C ARG A 89 12.87 18.88 -17.85
N GLU A 90 13.46 20.05 -17.64
CA GLU A 90 14.72 20.23 -16.92
C GLU A 90 14.61 19.78 -15.46
N MET A 91 13.49 20.10 -14.79
CA MET A 91 13.23 19.62 -13.41
C MET A 91 13.14 18.10 -13.38
N LEU A 92 12.39 17.49 -14.29
CA LEU A 92 12.27 16.03 -14.38
C LEU A 92 13.65 15.37 -14.61
N GLU A 93 14.41 15.84 -15.60
CA GLU A 93 15.73 15.28 -15.94
C GLU A 93 16.73 15.42 -14.78
N SER A 94 16.63 16.48 -13.96
CA SER A 94 17.47 16.64 -12.78
C SER A 94 17.23 15.56 -11.70
N GLY A 95 16.09 14.85 -11.76
CA GLY A 95 15.78 13.69 -10.93
C GLY A 95 16.47 12.40 -11.35
N ARG A 96 17.04 12.33 -12.56
CA ARG A 96 17.68 11.10 -13.11
C ARG A 96 18.72 10.48 -12.16
N PRO A 97 19.65 11.24 -11.53
CA PRO A 97 20.65 10.66 -10.62
C PRO A 97 20.05 10.08 -9.32
N LYS A 98 18.78 10.36 -9.05
CA LYS A 98 18.04 9.93 -7.85
C LYS A 98 17.04 8.83 -8.15
N ALA A 99 16.93 8.39 -9.40
CA ALA A 99 15.90 7.44 -9.85
C ALA A 99 16.49 6.07 -10.21
N GLY A 100 15.72 5.03 -9.94
CA GLY A 100 15.97 3.66 -10.41
C GLY A 100 15.64 3.50 -11.89
N PHE A 101 14.52 4.08 -12.31
CA PHE A 101 14.07 4.09 -13.69
C PHE A 101 13.27 5.35 -14.02
N ARG A 102 13.17 5.65 -15.31
CA ARG A 102 12.18 6.56 -15.89
C ARG A 102 11.07 5.76 -16.55
N LEU A 103 9.84 6.15 -16.30
CA LEU A 103 8.65 5.58 -16.93
C LEU A 103 7.96 6.67 -17.75
N VAL A 104 7.63 6.34 -18.98
CA VAL A 104 6.83 7.18 -19.87
C VAL A 104 5.58 6.42 -20.28
N ILE A 105 4.41 7.02 -20.14
CA ILE A 105 3.15 6.49 -20.67
C ILE A 105 2.74 7.38 -21.82
N ILE A 106 2.57 6.81 -23.02
CA ILE A 106 2.09 7.51 -24.21
C ILE A 106 1.04 6.65 -24.91
N ASP A 107 -0.13 7.22 -25.18
CA ASP A 107 -1.27 6.52 -25.80
C ASP A 107 -1.63 5.21 -25.07
N GLY A 108 -1.60 5.24 -23.73
CA GLY A 108 -1.89 4.08 -22.88
C GLY A 108 -0.83 2.97 -22.87
N ARG A 109 0.35 3.22 -23.45
CA ARG A 109 1.48 2.28 -23.49
C ARG A 109 2.62 2.76 -22.62
N ALA A 110 3.22 1.84 -21.87
CA ALA A 110 4.33 2.13 -20.96
C ALA A 110 5.68 1.87 -21.62
N TYR A 111 6.64 2.76 -21.38
CA TYR A 111 8.03 2.68 -21.82
C TYR A 111 8.94 2.93 -20.63
N VAL A 112 10.00 2.15 -20.48
CA VAL A 112 10.90 2.22 -19.33
C VAL A 112 12.34 2.38 -19.79
N GLU A 113 13.03 3.37 -19.23
CA GLU A 113 14.50 3.47 -19.28
C GLU A 113 15.02 3.17 -17.88
N LYS A 114 15.80 2.09 -17.72
CA LYS A 114 16.40 1.74 -16.43
C LYS A 114 17.74 2.46 -16.24
N PHE A 115 17.98 2.98 -15.05
CA PHE A 115 19.23 3.66 -14.69
C PHE A 115 20.10 2.83 -13.75
N MET A 116 19.47 2.09 -12.85
CA MET A 116 20.13 1.20 -11.91
C MET A 116 19.25 0.01 -11.57
N ASP A 117 19.88 -1.08 -11.16
CA ASP A 117 19.16 -2.24 -10.63
C ASP A 117 18.58 -1.91 -9.26
N ALA A 118 17.31 -2.26 -9.05
CA ALA A 118 16.69 -2.16 -7.74
C ALA A 118 17.10 -3.35 -6.86
N TYR A 119 17.03 -3.16 -5.53
CA TYR A 119 17.14 -4.27 -4.59
C TYR A 119 16.07 -5.34 -4.90
N GLN A 120 16.48 -6.56 -5.24
CA GLN A 120 15.56 -7.67 -5.56
C GLN A 120 14.58 -7.29 -6.70
N SER A 121 13.36 -7.85 -6.72
CA SER A 121 12.37 -7.63 -7.80
C SER A 121 11.47 -6.41 -7.61
N ARG A 122 11.87 -5.43 -6.80
CA ARG A 122 11.05 -4.25 -6.46
C ARG A 122 10.59 -3.47 -7.70
N ASP A 123 11.53 -3.15 -8.59
CA ASP A 123 11.25 -2.44 -9.84
C ASP A 123 10.29 -3.26 -10.72
N LYS A 124 10.53 -4.56 -10.87
CA LYS A 124 9.71 -5.46 -11.70
C LYS A 124 8.26 -5.51 -11.21
N PHE A 125 8.03 -5.63 -9.90
CA PHE A 125 6.67 -5.69 -9.35
C PHE A 125 5.96 -4.32 -9.32
N THR A 126 6.71 -3.22 -9.18
CA THR A 126 6.15 -1.86 -9.36
C THR A 126 5.72 -1.64 -10.80
N LEU A 127 6.58 -1.98 -11.77
CA LEU A 127 6.25 -1.91 -13.20
C LEU A 127 5.10 -2.87 -13.57
N TRP A 128 5.06 -4.07 -12.99
CA TRP A 128 3.95 -5.01 -13.15
C TRP A 128 2.63 -4.40 -12.68
N GLY A 129 2.64 -3.74 -11.52
CA GLY A 129 1.47 -3.05 -10.97
C GLY A 129 0.96 -1.94 -11.87
N ILE A 130 1.86 -1.14 -12.45
CA ILE A 130 1.52 -0.11 -13.43
C ILE A 130 0.90 -0.71 -14.69
N LEU A 131 1.43 -1.82 -15.21
CA LEU A 131 0.80 -2.52 -16.34
C LEU A 131 -0.60 -3.02 -15.98
N GLN A 132 -0.80 -3.51 -14.75
CA GLN A 132 -2.11 -3.92 -14.28
C GLN A 132 -3.08 -2.74 -14.17
N LEU A 133 -2.61 -1.57 -13.73
CA LEU A 133 -3.39 -0.34 -13.73
C LEU A 133 -3.83 0.05 -15.15
N LEU A 134 -2.92 0.03 -16.12
CA LEU A 134 -3.23 0.34 -17.53
C LEU A 134 -4.23 -0.65 -18.13
N ARG A 135 -4.21 -1.90 -17.70
CA ARG A 135 -5.21 -2.92 -18.07
C ARG A 135 -6.55 -2.73 -17.39
N LEU A 136 -6.55 -2.27 -16.14
CA LEU A 136 -7.77 -2.02 -15.38
C LEU A 136 -8.49 -0.76 -15.87
N TYR A 137 -7.74 0.27 -16.26
CA TYR A 137 -8.27 1.54 -16.76
C TYR A 137 -7.70 1.89 -18.16
N PRO A 138 -7.97 1.08 -19.22
CA PRO A 138 -7.43 1.32 -20.54
C PRO A 138 -7.79 2.70 -21.08
N GLY A 139 -6.80 3.44 -21.56
CA GLY A 139 -6.97 4.78 -22.15
C GLY A 139 -7.34 5.89 -21.16
N LYS A 140 -7.45 5.60 -19.85
CA LYS A 140 -7.83 6.60 -18.84
C LYS A 140 -6.64 7.22 -18.10
N ILE A 141 -5.45 6.63 -18.19
CA ILE A 141 -4.22 7.22 -17.66
C ILE A 141 -3.65 8.17 -18.73
N PRO A 142 -3.47 9.47 -18.43
CA PRO A 142 -2.93 10.43 -19.39
C PRO A 142 -1.48 10.12 -19.78
N ASP A 143 -1.04 10.74 -20.88
CA ASP A 143 0.38 10.77 -21.23
C ASP A 143 1.18 11.41 -20.08
N LEU A 144 2.24 10.74 -19.63
CA LEU A 144 3.09 11.23 -18.55
C LEU A 144 4.53 10.76 -18.69
N ASP A 145 5.43 11.43 -17.96
CA ASP A 145 6.85 11.16 -17.92
C ASP A 145 7.34 11.33 -16.47
N LEU A 146 7.76 10.25 -15.81
CA LEU A 146 8.10 10.26 -14.39
C LEU A 146 9.43 9.58 -14.09
N MET A 147 10.05 10.00 -12.99
CA MET A 147 11.21 9.38 -12.37
C MET A 147 10.76 8.58 -11.15
N PHE A 148 11.24 7.35 -10.99
CA PHE A 148 10.89 6.49 -9.87
C PHE A 148 12.13 5.94 -9.16
N ASN A 149 12.19 6.09 -7.85
CA ASN A 149 13.23 5.54 -6.99
C ASN A 149 12.71 4.29 -6.25
N CYS A 150 13.48 3.19 -6.30
CA CYS A 150 13.11 1.91 -5.70
C CYS A 150 13.79 1.61 -4.35
N GLU A 151 14.60 2.54 -3.83
CA GLU A 151 15.37 2.39 -2.60
C GLU A 151 14.53 2.63 -1.33
N ASP A 152 15.13 2.28 -0.18
CA ASP A 152 14.45 2.30 1.13
C ASP A 152 14.24 3.71 1.72
N ARG A 153 15.03 4.72 1.32
CA ARG A 153 15.03 6.03 2.00
C ARG A 153 14.66 7.21 1.10
N PRO A 154 13.93 8.19 1.67
CA PRO A 154 14.31 9.58 1.77
C PRO A 154 15.41 10.15 0.88
N ASN A 155 15.20 10.90 -0.21
CA ASN A 155 16.36 11.49 -0.90
C ASN A 155 16.15 12.80 -1.70
N ILE A 156 14.93 13.36 -1.72
CA ILE A 156 14.69 14.73 -2.21
C ILE A 156 14.49 15.65 -1.00
N PHE A 157 15.58 16.12 -0.39
CA PHE A 157 15.53 16.91 0.84
C PHE A 157 15.06 18.35 0.60
N ILE A 158 14.14 18.83 1.43
CA ILE A 158 13.60 20.19 1.35
C ILE A 158 14.73 21.23 1.42
N GLY A 159 15.73 21.00 2.27
CA GLY A 159 16.88 21.89 2.46
C GLY A 159 17.70 22.14 1.19
N ASP A 160 17.77 21.16 0.28
CA ASP A 160 18.55 21.26 -0.96
C ASP A 160 17.91 22.23 -1.97
N TYR A 161 16.62 22.55 -1.79
CA TYR A 161 15.83 23.35 -2.72
C TYR A 161 15.25 24.63 -2.10
N SER A 162 15.42 24.86 -0.79
CA SER A 162 14.80 25.97 -0.03
C SER A 162 15.63 27.28 0.04
N GLY A 163 16.58 27.50 -0.88
CA GLY A 163 17.46 28.67 -0.86
C GLY A 163 16.75 30.00 -1.20
N PRO A 164 17.04 31.12 -0.50
CA PRO A 164 16.51 32.44 -0.82
C PRO A 164 17.31 33.05 -1.97
N GLY A 165 17.01 32.67 -3.22
CA GLY A 165 17.66 33.31 -4.35
C GLY A 165 17.12 32.85 -5.71
N PRO A 166 17.37 33.62 -6.77
CA PRO A 166 16.98 33.28 -8.14
C PRO A 166 17.68 32.01 -8.69
N ASN A 167 18.64 31.44 -7.95
CA ASN A 167 19.33 30.18 -8.25
C ASN A 167 18.82 29.00 -7.39
N SER A 168 17.74 29.15 -6.60
CA SER A 168 17.09 28.00 -5.97
C SER A 168 16.53 27.10 -7.08
N THR A 169 17.15 25.94 -7.23
CA THR A 169 16.67 24.92 -8.17
C THR A 169 15.34 24.40 -7.68
N ALA A 170 14.33 24.32 -8.53
CA ALA A 170 13.09 23.64 -8.16
C ALA A 170 13.38 22.15 -7.92
N PRO A 171 12.68 21.52 -6.96
CA PRO A 171 12.90 20.11 -6.64
C PRO A 171 12.53 19.21 -7.83
N PRO A 172 13.27 18.13 -8.11
CA PRO A 172 12.88 17.13 -9.09
C PRO A 172 11.69 16.31 -8.57
N PRO A 173 10.67 16.02 -9.40
CA PRO A 173 9.58 15.16 -9.00
C PRO A 173 9.97 13.69 -9.12
N VAL A 174 10.33 13.07 -8.00
CA VAL A 174 10.71 11.65 -7.93
C VAL A 174 9.68 10.89 -7.12
N PHE A 175 9.11 9.86 -7.72
CA PHE A 175 8.22 8.92 -7.03
C PHE A 175 9.02 7.95 -6.16
N ARG A 176 8.51 7.62 -4.98
CA ARG A 176 9.05 6.59 -4.10
C ARG A 176 7.95 5.96 -3.27
N TYR A 177 8.27 4.87 -2.58
CA TYR A 177 7.36 4.13 -1.71
C TYR A 177 7.11 4.79 -0.34
N CYS A 178 7.89 5.79 0.07
CA CYS A 178 7.70 6.53 1.31
C CYS A 178 8.25 7.96 1.23
N GLY A 179 7.86 8.79 2.20
CA GLY A 179 8.40 10.13 2.48
C GLY A 179 8.60 10.34 3.98
N ASP A 180 9.14 11.51 4.35
CA ASP A 180 9.20 12.02 5.72
C ASP A 180 8.92 13.54 5.70
N ASP A 181 8.97 14.19 6.87
CA ASP A 181 8.68 15.63 6.99
C ASP A 181 9.81 16.52 6.42
N ASP A 182 10.98 15.94 6.10
CA ASP A 182 12.17 16.63 5.61
C ASP A 182 12.37 16.45 4.10
N THR A 183 11.48 15.72 3.42
CA THR A 183 11.60 15.36 2.00
C THR A 183 10.36 15.66 1.15
N LEU A 184 10.57 15.71 -0.17
CA LEU A 184 9.59 16.09 -1.19
C LEU A 184 9.26 14.96 -2.16
N ASP A 185 9.62 13.72 -1.82
CA ASP A 185 9.34 12.57 -2.67
C ASP A 185 7.83 12.30 -2.81
N ILE A 186 7.39 11.93 -4.00
CA ILE A 186 5.98 11.67 -4.30
C ILE A 186 5.66 10.23 -3.92
N VAL A 187 4.80 10.03 -2.93
CA VAL A 187 4.58 8.69 -2.37
C VAL A 187 3.65 7.85 -3.24
N PHE A 188 4.08 6.62 -3.53
CA PHE A 188 3.39 5.64 -4.38
C PHE A 188 3.26 4.29 -3.65
N PRO A 189 2.21 3.48 -3.93
CA PRO A 189 2.09 2.14 -3.35
C PRO A 189 3.31 1.26 -3.65
N ASP A 190 3.73 0.49 -2.65
CA ASP A 190 4.92 -0.36 -2.75
C ASP A 190 4.70 -1.62 -3.60
N TRP A 191 5.80 -2.20 -4.11
CA TRP A 191 5.76 -3.37 -5.00
C TRP A 191 5.07 -4.59 -4.38
N SER A 192 5.08 -4.72 -3.05
CA SER A 192 4.63 -5.93 -2.37
C SER A 192 3.11 -6.12 -2.39
N PHE A 193 2.34 -5.13 -2.85
CA PHE A 193 0.92 -5.33 -3.16
C PHE A 193 0.70 -6.42 -4.21
N TRP A 194 1.63 -6.55 -5.17
CA TRP A 194 1.63 -7.61 -6.18
C TRP A 194 2.49 -8.82 -5.79
N GLY A 195 3.17 -8.76 -4.64
CA GLY A 195 3.96 -9.84 -4.07
C GLY A 195 5.44 -9.49 -3.90
N TRP A 196 6.13 -10.27 -3.06
CA TRP A 196 7.57 -10.16 -2.84
C TRP A 196 8.17 -11.58 -2.79
N PRO A 197 8.52 -12.15 -3.96
CA PRO A 197 8.83 -13.57 -4.10
C PRO A 197 10.10 -13.99 -3.36
N GLU A 198 11.11 -13.11 -3.26
CA GLU A 198 12.39 -13.39 -2.62
C GLU A 198 12.26 -13.74 -1.14
N ILE A 199 11.23 -13.20 -0.48
CA ILE A 199 10.92 -13.48 0.93
C ILE A 199 9.57 -14.18 1.12
N ASN A 200 9.03 -14.76 0.04
CA ASN A 200 7.80 -15.54 0.04
C ASN A 200 6.57 -14.80 0.62
N ILE A 201 6.46 -13.50 0.37
CA ILE A 201 5.28 -12.72 0.74
C ILE A 201 4.33 -12.71 -0.45
N LYS A 202 3.16 -13.32 -0.24
CA LYS A 202 2.10 -13.43 -1.24
C LYS A 202 1.58 -12.05 -1.66
N PRO A 203 1.00 -11.94 -2.87
CA PRO A 203 0.27 -10.75 -3.26
C PRO A 203 -0.85 -10.41 -2.26
N TRP A 204 -1.25 -9.14 -2.24
CA TRP A 204 -2.09 -8.61 -1.18
C TRP A 204 -3.47 -9.29 -1.07
N VAL A 205 -4.12 -9.59 -2.20
CA VAL A 205 -5.45 -10.25 -2.20
C VAL A 205 -5.41 -11.63 -1.52
N PRO A 206 -4.60 -12.62 -1.98
CA PRO A 206 -4.53 -13.91 -1.32
C PRO A 206 -3.94 -13.81 0.10
N LEU A 207 -3.00 -12.90 0.36
CA LEU A 207 -2.43 -12.71 1.70
C LEU A 207 -3.47 -12.19 2.70
N MET A 208 -4.37 -11.29 2.28
CA MET A 208 -5.45 -10.78 3.12
C MET A 208 -6.38 -11.92 3.55
N GLU A 209 -6.69 -12.86 2.65
CA GLU A 209 -7.49 -14.03 3.00
C GLU A 209 -6.77 -14.97 3.97
N ASP A 210 -5.46 -15.18 3.80
CA ASP A 210 -4.64 -15.91 4.77
C ASP A 210 -4.65 -15.24 6.15
N LEU A 211 -4.51 -13.91 6.20
CA LEU A 211 -4.51 -13.14 7.44
C LEU A 211 -5.88 -13.21 8.15
N LYS A 212 -6.98 -13.08 7.40
CA LYS A 212 -8.35 -13.29 7.93
C LYS A 212 -8.53 -14.70 8.51
N GLN A 213 -7.96 -15.72 7.86
CA GLN A 213 -7.98 -17.09 8.38
C GLN A 213 -7.09 -17.20 9.64
N GLY A 214 -5.89 -16.63 9.61
CA GLY A 214 -4.97 -16.54 10.75
C GLY A 214 -5.65 -15.93 11.98
N ASN A 215 -6.42 -14.85 11.78
CA ASN A 215 -7.16 -14.19 12.83
C ASN A 215 -8.21 -15.06 13.52
N LYS A 216 -8.79 -16.02 12.78
CA LYS A 216 -9.81 -16.95 13.27
C LYS A 216 -9.23 -18.16 14.01
N ARG A 217 -7.93 -18.45 13.86
CA ARG A 217 -7.29 -19.63 14.48
C ARG A 217 -7.35 -19.59 16.01
N THR A 218 -7.14 -18.41 16.59
CA THR A 218 -7.18 -18.20 18.04
C THR A 218 -8.13 -17.06 18.38
N LYS A 219 -9.16 -17.35 19.18
CA LYS A 219 -10.04 -16.32 19.75
C LYS A 219 -9.19 -15.23 20.41
N TRP A 220 -9.50 -13.97 20.16
CA TRP A 220 -8.72 -12.84 20.67
C TRP A 220 -8.36 -12.93 22.16
N SER A 221 -9.33 -13.32 23.00
CA SER A 221 -9.15 -13.50 24.45
C SER A 221 -8.09 -14.54 24.81
N ASN A 222 -7.85 -15.53 23.95
CA ASN A 222 -6.94 -16.64 24.17
C ASN A 222 -5.57 -16.41 23.50
N ARG A 223 -5.38 -15.29 22.80
CA ARG A 223 -4.09 -14.92 22.23
C ARG A 223 -3.10 -14.60 23.33
N GLU A 224 -1.83 -14.82 23.05
CA GLU A 224 -0.74 -14.56 23.99
C GLU A 224 -0.74 -13.10 24.43
N ALA A 225 -0.68 -12.86 25.73
CA ALA A 225 -0.83 -11.55 26.34
C ALA A 225 0.47 -10.70 26.35
N HIS A 226 1.39 -10.99 25.42
CA HIS A 226 2.67 -10.30 25.28
C HIS A 226 2.74 -9.56 23.94
N ALA A 227 3.59 -8.54 23.88
CA ALA A 227 4.00 -7.93 22.63
C ALA A 227 4.95 -8.84 21.87
N TYR A 228 4.79 -8.90 20.55
CA TYR A 228 5.59 -9.75 19.68
C TYR A 228 6.21 -8.97 18.54
N TRP A 229 7.46 -9.29 18.25
CA TRP A 229 8.17 -8.87 17.06
C TRP A 229 9.16 -9.95 16.60
N LYS A 230 9.22 -10.19 15.29
CA LYS A 230 10.26 -11.00 14.66
C LYS A 230 10.78 -10.26 13.43
N GLY A 231 12.08 -10.07 13.32
CA GLY A 231 12.67 -9.36 12.19
C GLY A 231 14.19 -9.22 12.24
N ASN A 232 14.76 -8.66 11.18
CA ASN A 232 16.20 -8.40 11.10
C ASN A 232 16.56 -7.18 11.95
N ILE A 233 17.38 -7.37 12.98
CA ILE A 233 17.81 -6.30 13.89
C ILE A 233 18.99 -5.48 13.36
N LYS A 234 19.72 -6.00 12.36
CA LYS A 234 20.99 -5.42 11.91
C LYS A 234 20.81 -4.24 10.95
N VAL A 235 19.58 -3.95 10.54
CA VAL A 235 19.26 -2.95 9.51
C VAL A 235 18.98 -1.55 10.08
N SER A 236 18.79 -1.42 11.39
CA SER A 236 18.55 -0.12 12.04
C SER A 236 18.87 -0.14 13.53
N MET A 237 19.32 1.01 14.06
CA MET A 237 19.63 1.15 15.48
C MET A 237 18.40 0.97 16.36
N VAL A 238 17.23 1.43 15.93
CA VAL A 238 15.97 1.28 16.68
C VAL A 238 15.57 -0.20 16.83
N ARG A 239 15.78 -1.05 15.82
CA ARG A 239 15.53 -2.51 15.94
C ARG A 239 16.55 -3.19 16.84
N TYR A 240 17.80 -2.73 16.83
CA TYR A 240 18.80 -3.21 17.77
C TYR A 240 18.41 -2.85 19.21
N LYS A 241 18.00 -1.60 19.48
CA LYS A 241 17.48 -1.18 20.79
C LYS A 241 16.26 -2.02 21.22
N LEU A 242 15.35 -2.35 20.30
CA LEU A 242 14.16 -3.15 20.58
C LEU A 242 14.50 -4.54 21.14
N LEU A 243 15.63 -5.13 20.73
CA LEU A 243 16.09 -6.40 21.27
C LEU A 243 16.32 -6.34 22.79
N GLY A 244 16.75 -5.18 23.31
CA GLY A 244 16.93 -4.95 24.75
C GLY A 244 15.62 -5.02 25.55
N CYS A 245 14.46 -4.90 24.89
CA CYS A 245 13.16 -5.07 25.52
C CYS A 245 12.72 -6.54 25.62
N ASN A 246 13.51 -7.51 25.15
CA ASN A 246 13.14 -8.91 25.30
C ASN A 246 13.24 -9.38 26.76
N LEU A 247 12.65 -10.54 27.06
CA LEU A 247 12.75 -11.17 28.39
C LEU A 247 14.22 -11.37 28.78
N SER A 248 14.60 -10.88 29.96
CA SER A 248 15.90 -11.13 30.59
C SER A 248 15.72 -11.78 31.97
N ARG A 249 16.84 -12.12 32.64
CA ARG A 249 16.80 -12.63 34.02
C ARG A 249 16.30 -11.59 35.02
N GLU A 250 16.49 -10.32 34.71
CA GLU A 250 16.25 -9.20 35.62
C GLU A 250 14.92 -8.50 35.34
N HIS A 251 14.47 -8.49 34.08
CA HIS A 251 13.33 -7.70 33.63
C HIS A 251 12.45 -8.47 32.63
N ASP A 252 11.12 -8.41 32.83
CA ASP A 252 10.12 -8.82 31.84
C ASP A 252 9.33 -7.59 31.37
N TRP A 253 9.77 -7.01 30.27
CA TRP A 253 9.12 -5.89 29.58
C TRP A 253 7.82 -6.29 28.85
N LYS A 254 7.37 -7.54 29.02
CA LYS A 254 6.20 -8.10 28.34
C LYS A 254 6.33 -8.14 26.81
N ALA A 255 7.53 -8.05 26.28
CA ALA A 255 7.83 -8.22 24.86
C ALA A 255 8.55 -9.55 24.59
N ARG A 256 8.29 -10.12 23.42
CA ARG A 256 8.93 -11.31 22.85
C ARG A 256 9.50 -10.90 21.50
N VAL A 257 10.79 -10.59 21.51
CA VAL A 257 11.51 -10.00 20.36
C VAL A 257 12.48 -11.04 19.82
N PHE A 258 12.29 -11.45 18.57
CA PHE A 258 13.06 -12.52 17.94
C PHE A 258 13.87 -12.00 16.77
N MET A 259 15.18 -12.29 16.77
CA MET A 259 16.02 -12.02 15.61
C MET A 259 15.63 -12.98 14.47
N GLN A 260 15.34 -12.41 13.31
CA GLN A 260 15.22 -13.15 12.08
C GLN A 260 16.57 -13.16 11.36
N ASP A 261 17.18 -14.32 11.29
CA ASP A 261 18.38 -14.59 10.53
C ASP A 261 18.02 -14.76 9.05
N TRP A 262 18.28 -13.73 8.25
CA TRP A 262 17.89 -13.71 6.84
C TRP A 262 18.63 -14.75 6.01
N ASP A 263 19.89 -15.03 6.32
CA ASP A 263 20.69 -16.01 5.59
C ASP A 263 20.07 -17.40 5.77
N LYS A 264 19.72 -17.77 7.01
CA LYS A 264 19.03 -19.04 7.31
C LYS A 264 17.61 -19.10 6.75
N GLU A 265 16.85 -18.01 6.84
CA GLU A 265 15.49 -17.98 6.29
C GLU A 265 15.52 -18.09 4.76
N GLN A 266 16.53 -17.52 4.09
CA GLN A 266 16.72 -17.64 2.65
C GLN A 266 17.00 -19.10 2.24
N GLU A 267 17.85 -19.82 2.97
CA GLU A 267 18.07 -21.27 2.77
C GLU A 267 16.76 -22.07 2.87
N GLN A 268 15.86 -21.65 3.76
CA GLN A 268 14.57 -22.28 4.01
C GLN A 268 13.41 -21.65 3.22
N ARG A 269 13.71 -20.73 2.28
CA ARG A 269 12.74 -19.99 1.46
C ARG A 269 11.64 -19.32 2.28
N PHE A 270 12.01 -18.78 3.44
CA PHE A 270 11.15 -18.05 4.38
C PHE A 270 9.90 -18.82 4.84
N LYS A 271 9.92 -20.16 4.79
CA LYS A 271 8.79 -21.02 5.18
C LYS A 271 8.38 -20.83 6.66
N ASN A 272 9.32 -20.42 7.51
CA ASN A 272 9.09 -20.18 8.95
C ASN A 272 8.69 -18.73 9.26
N SER A 273 8.37 -17.94 8.23
CA SER A 273 8.07 -16.52 8.34
C SER A 273 6.70 -16.17 7.77
N ASN A 274 5.79 -17.15 7.72
CA ASN A 274 4.40 -16.93 7.34
C ASN A 274 3.75 -15.86 8.24
N LEU A 275 3.17 -14.84 7.63
CA LEU A 275 2.60 -13.70 8.34
C LEU A 275 1.32 -14.04 9.10
N ALA A 276 0.46 -14.90 8.54
CA ALA A 276 -0.81 -15.29 9.15
C ALA A 276 -0.61 -16.13 10.41
N ASP A 277 0.47 -16.90 10.47
CA ASP A 277 0.84 -17.69 11.64
C ASP A 277 1.23 -16.80 12.84
N GLN A 278 1.59 -15.54 12.59
CA GLN A 278 2.00 -14.59 13.62
C GLN A 278 0.82 -13.80 14.23
N CYS A 279 -0.42 -14.01 13.80
CA CYS A 279 -1.60 -13.33 14.35
C CYS A 279 -2.11 -13.97 15.67
N VAL A 280 -1.21 -14.57 16.46
CA VAL A 280 -1.54 -15.30 17.71
C VAL A 280 -1.23 -14.51 18.99
N HIS A 281 -0.62 -13.32 18.87
CA HIS A 281 -0.34 -12.42 19.99
C HIS A 281 -1.35 -11.26 20.07
N ARG A 282 -1.61 -10.78 21.28
CA ARG A 282 -2.47 -9.61 21.51
C ARG A 282 -1.83 -8.30 21.08
N TYR A 283 -0.51 -8.24 21.00
CA TYR A 283 0.18 -7.01 20.61
C TYR A 283 1.27 -7.35 19.60
N LYS A 284 1.33 -6.59 18.52
CA LYS A 284 2.37 -6.72 17.49
C LYS A 284 3.10 -5.39 17.38
N ILE A 285 4.42 -5.43 17.47
CA ILE A 285 5.23 -4.22 17.42
C ILE A 285 5.51 -3.89 15.95
N TYR A 286 5.30 -2.64 15.57
CA TYR A 286 5.82 -2.07 14.35
C TYR A 286 7.04 -1.21 14.68
N VAL A 287 8.12 -1.41 13.94
CA VAL A 287 9.36 -0.64 14.06
C VAL A 287 10.04 -0.56 12.69
N GLU A 288 10.55 0.61 12.37
CA GLU A 288 11.16 0.93 11.09
C GLU A 288 12.49 0.21 10.85
N GLY A 289 12.83 0.05 9.58
CA GLY A 289 14.04 -0.65 9.13
C GLY A 289 15.08 0.37 8.65
N VAL A 290 15.66 0.11 7.48
CA VAL A 290 16.52 1.09 6.80
C VAL A 290 15.73 2.38 6.54
N GLY A 291 14.49 2.26 6.05
CA GLY A 291 13.48 3.31 5.97
C GLY A 291 12.14 2.84 6.54
N TRP A 292 11.03 3.18 5.87
CA TRP A 292 9.71 2.63 6.21
C TRP A 292 9.73 1.10 6.13
N SER A 293 8.91 0.42 6.94
CA SER A 293 8.83 -1.04 6.93
C SER A 293 7.52 -1.50 6.29
N VAL A 294 7.64 -2.29 5.23
CA VAL A 294 6.51 -2.92 4.51
C VAL A 294 5.60 -3.75 5.44
N SER A 295 6.12 -4.17 6.61
CA SER A 295 5.41 -5.00 7.58
C SER A 295 4.16 -4.37 8.20
N LEU A 296 4.01 -3.03 8.16
CA LEU A 296 2.92 -2.35 8.85
C LEU A 296 1.54 -2.84 8.43
N LYS A 297 1.27 -2.89 7.12
CA LYS A 297 -0.05 -3.32 6.61
C LYS A 297 -0.39 -4.76 7.01
N TYR A 298 0.61 -5.64 7.11
CA TYR A 298 0.43 -7.01 7.58
C TYR A 298 0.14 -7.09 9.09
N ILE A 299 0.78 -6.21 9.87
CA ILE A 299 0.56 -6.11 11.31
C ILE A 299 -0.86 -5.59 11.61
N LEU A 300 -1.28 -4.52 10.92
CA LEU A 300 -2.61 -3.94 11.06
C LEU A 300 -3.73 -4.94 10.74
N ALA A 301 -3.50 -5.82 9.77
CA ALA A 301 -4.46 -6.85 9.36
C ALA A 301 -4.64 -8.00 10.37
N CYS A 302 -3.79 -8.15 11.39
CA CYS A 302 -3.82 -9.32 12.29
C CYS A 302 -4.89 -9.27 13.41
N ASP A 303 -5.85 -8.33 13.43
CA ASP A 303 -6.71 -8.02 14.60
C ASP A 303 -5.93 -7.69 15.88
N SER A 304 -4.60 -7.69 15.81
CA SER A 304 -3.71 -7.44 16.93
C SER A 304 -3.62 -5.95 17.18
N VAL A 305 -3.32 -5.56 18.42
CA VAL A 305 -3.02 -4.16 18.70
C VAL A 305 -1.64 -3.89 18.14
N THR A 306 -1.56 -2.98 17.17
CA THR A 306 -0.28 -2.50 16.66
C THR A 306 0.34 -1.57 17.69
N LEU A 307 1.46 -1.97 18.30
CA LEU A 307 2.31 -1.09 19.09
C LEU A 307 3.28 -0.41 18.11
N MET A 308 3.00 0.83 17.75
CA MET A 308 3.74 1.55 16.72
C MET A 308 4.84 2.37 17.40
N VAL A 309 6.10 1.91 17.31
CA VAL A 309 7.28 2.72 17.66
C VAL A 309 7.27 3.94 16.74
N ASN A 310 7.35 5.13 17.33
CA ASN A 310 7.12 6.40 16.67
C ASN A 310 7.81 6.46 15.28
N PRO A 311 7.04 6.40 14.18
CA PRO A 311 7.62 6.28 12.85
C PRO A 311 8.18 7.62 12.40
N TYR A 312 9.34 7.61 11.76
CA TYR A 312 9.88 8.78 11.06
C TYR A 312 9.34 8.88 9.63
N TYR A 313 9.08 7.73 8.98
CA TYR A 313 8.61 7.67 7.61
C TYR A 313 7.11 7.45 7.51
N TYR A 314 6.52 7.94 6.41
CA TYR A 314 5.17 7.61 6.01
C TYR A 314 5.11 6.97 4.62
N ASP A 315 4.13 6.10 4.42
CA ASP A 315 3.73 5.62 3.10
C ASP A 315 2.42 6.30 2.66
N PHE A 316 1.85 5.83 1.55
CA PHE A 316 0.69 6.47 0.91
C PHE A 316 -0.58 6.49 1.78
N PHE A 317 -0.68 5.65 2.83
CA PHE A 317 -1.85 5.60 3.70
C PHE A 317 -1.55 5.90 5.17
N THR A 318 -0.31 5.70 5.65
CA THR A 318 0.00 5.80 7.10
C THR A 318 -0.31 7.16 7.70
N ARG A 319 -0.24 8.25 6.90
CA ARG A 319 -0.62 9.60 7.35
C ARG A 319 -2.06 9.71 7.81
N SER A 320 -2.94 8.77 7.50
CA SER A 320 -4.33 8.76 7.97
C SER A 320 -4.60 7.77 9.11
N LEU A 321 -3.58 7.06 9.60
CA LEU A 321 -3.70 6.29 10.83
C LEU A 321 -3.75 7.22 12.04
N VAL A 322 -4.50 6.83 13.07
CA VAL A 322 -4.83 7.68 14.22
C VAL A 322 -4.44 6.92 15.49
N PRO A 323 -3.55 7.47 16.33
CA PRO A 323 -3.19 6.89 17.61
C PRO A 323 -4.43 6.66 18.48
N MET A 324 -4.42 5.57 19.25
CA MET A 324 -5.52 5.10 20.11
C MET A 324 -6.83 4.75 19.38
N HIS A 325 -6.87 4.85 18.05
CA HIS A 325 -7.94 4.31 17.22
C HIS A 325 -7.44 3.17 16.34
N HIS A 326 -6.36 3.38 15.58
CA HIS A 326 -5.76 2.37 14.69
C HIS A 326 -4.53 1.70 15.32
N TYR A 327 -3.84 2.33 16.26
CA TYR A 327 -2.64 1.76 16.88
C TYR A 327 -2.37 2.38 18.25
N TRP A 328 -1.49 1.75 19.03
CA TRP A 328 -0.98 2.29 20.28
C TRP A 328 0.40 2.92 20.04
N PRO A 329 0.62 4.21 20.37
CA PRO A 329 1.91 4.86 20.15
C PRO A 329 2.96 4.39 21.17
N ILE A 330 4.18 4.11 20.71
CA ILE A 330 5.33 3.74 21.54
C ILE A 330 6.46 4.75 21.30
N LYS A 331 7.15 5.14 22.36
CA LYS A 331 8.31 6.05 22.28
C LYS A 331 9.48 5.40 21.52
N ASP A 332 10.18 6.21 20.72
CA ASP A 332 11.46 5.86 20.08
C ASP A 332 12.62 6.59 20.79
N ASP A 333 12.72 6.37 22.10
CA ASP A 333 13.79 6.86 22.95
C ASP A 333 14.20 5.78 23.95
N ASP A 334 14.98 6.13 24.96
CA ASP A 334 15.48 5.17 25.94
C ASP A 334 14.36 4.61 26.85
N ASP A 335 13.15 5.18 26.84
CA ASP A 335 11.96 4.67 27.54
C ASP A 335 11.16 3.65 26.70
N MET A 336 11.59 3.27 25.49
CA MET A 336 10.84 2.37 24.61
C MET A 336 10.35 1.10 25.32
N CYS A 337 11.21 0.42 26.10
CA CYS A 337 10.83 -0.82 26.79
C CYS A 337 9.79 -0.58 27.89
N ASN A 338 9.89 0.54 28.62
CA ASN A 338 8.87 0.96 29.59
C ASN A 338 7.54 1.25 28.90
N SER A 339 7.56 1.96 27.77
CA SER A 339 6.37 2.28 26.98
C SER A 339 5.67 1.02 26.45
N ILE A 340 6.43 0.05 25.94
CA ILE A 340 5.89 -1.27 25.53
C ILE A 340 5.26 -2.00 26.71
N LYS A 341 5.99 -2.09 27.83
CA LYS A 341 5.49 -2.76 29.04
C LYS A 341 4.19 -2.13 29.53
N PHE A 342 4.14 -0.81 29.60
CA PHE A 342 2.95 -0.05 29.99
C PHE A 342 1.77 -0.36 29.07
N ALA A 343 1.97 -0.31 27.75
CA ALA A 343 0.92 -0.62 26.77
C ALA A 343 0.34 -2.03 26.95
N VAL A 344 1.20 -3.02 27.20
CA VAL A 344 0.79 -4.41 27.38
C VAL A 344 0.07 -4.62 28.71
N ASP A 345 0.59 -4.10 29.82
CA ASP A 345 -0.02 -4.24 31.15
C ASP A 345 -1.37 -3.52 31.21
N TRP A 346 -1.45 -2.29 30.69
CA TRP A 346 -2.69 -1.55 30.57
C TRP A 346 -3.69 -2.26 29.65
N GLY A 347 -3.25 -2.74 28.48
CA GLY A 347 -4.13 -3.41 27.53
C GLY A 347 -4.71 -4.72 28.07
N ASN A 348 -3.94 -5.46 28.86
CA ASN A 348 -4.38 -6.72 29.44
C ASN A 348 -5.45 -6.54 30.53
N THR A 349 -5.45 -5.38 31.20
CA THR A 349 -6.51 -4.97 32.14
C THR A 349 -7.69 -4.27 31.44
N HIS A 350 -7.51 -3.78 30.20
CA HIS A 350 -8.51 -3.06 29.41
C HIS A 350 -8.82 -3.75 28.07
N GLN A 351 -9.03 -5.07 28.09
CA GLN A 351 -9.09 -5.90 26.88
C GLN A 351 -10.12 -5.45 25.85
N GLN A 352 -11.28 -4.94 26.27
CA GLN A 352 -12.31 -4.44 25.35
C GLN A 352 -11.81 -3.22 24.56
N LYS A 353 -11.12 -2.29 25.21
CA LYS A 353 -10.60 -1.07 24.58
C LYS A 353 -9.52 -1.41 23.57
N VAL A 354 -8.52 -2.21 23.96
CA VAL A 354 -7.43 -2.56 23.05
C VAL A 354 -7.88 -3.48 21.91
N ARG A 355 -8.84 -4.38 22.15
CA ARG A 355 -9.47 -5.15 21.07
C ARG A 355 -10.12 -4.25 20.03
N ALA A 356 -10.77 -3.16 20.45
CA ALA A 356 -11.39 -2.21 19.52
C ALA A 356 -10.34 -1.51 18.65
N ILE A 357 -9.15 -1.21 19.19
CA ILE A 357 -8.03 -0.63 18.42
C ILE A 357 -7.55 -1.60 17.33
N GLY A 358 -7.23 -2.85 17.69
CA GLY A 358 -6.80 -3.86 16.71
C GLY A 358 -7.88 -4.18 15.67
N LYS A 359 -9.16 -4.13 16.06
CA LYS A 359 -10.30 -4.29 15.13
C LYS A 359 -10.48 -3.11 14.18
N ALA A 360 -10.24 -1.89 14.63
CA ALA A 360 -10.29 -0.71 13.77
C ALA A 360 -9.14 -0.73 12.74
N ALA A 361 -7.93 -1.15 13.13
CA ALA A 361 -6.80 -1.33 12.22
C ALA A 361 -7.08 -2.36 11.12
N SER A 362 -7.50 -3.57 11.50
CA SER A 362 -7.81 -4.63 10.54
C SER A 362 -8.95 -4.22 9.62
N LYS A 363 -10.01 -3.60 10.16
CA LYS A 363 -11.11 -3.03 9.35
C LYS A 363 -10.60 -1.98 8.35
N PHE A 364 -9.69 -1.09 8.76
CA PHE A 364 -9.06 -0.15 7.84
C PHE A 364 -8.33 -0.88 6.70
N THR A 365 -7.53 -1.92 7.00
CA THR A 365 -6.85 -2.68 5.94
C THR A 365 -7.83 -3.45 5.03
N GLU A 366 -8.91 -3.98 5.59
CA GLU A 366 -9.91 -4.76 4.87
C GLU A 366 -10.83 -3.92 3.99
N GLU A 367 -11.06 -2.65 4.32
CA GLU A 367 -12.01 -1.78 3.62
C GLU A 367 -11.31 -0.68 2.81
N GLN A 368 -10.30 -0.04 3.40
CA GLN A 368 -9.66 1.15 2.84
C GLN A 368 -8.40 0.82 2.04
N LEU A 369 -7.76 -0.35 2.27
CA LEU A 369 -6.57 -0.79 1.52
C LEU A 369 -6.84 -1.99 0.59
N ARG A 370 -8.06 -2.18 0.10
CA ARG A 370 -8.31 -3.22 -0.92
C ARG A 370 -7.56 -2.93 -2.21
N MET A 371 -7.28 -3.94 -3.02
CA MET A 371 -6.53 -3.74 -4.28
C MET A 371 -7.22 -2.74 -5.23
N GLU A 372 -8.55 -2.65 -5.22
CA GLU A 372 -9.28 -1.64 -5.99
C GLU A 372 -8.91 -0.22 -5.52
N LYS A 373 -8.78 0.00 -4.21
CA LYS A 373 -8.33 1.28 -3.64
C LYS A 373 -6.85 1.55 -3.88
N VAL A 374 -6.02 0.50 -3.96
CA VAL A 374 -4.61 0.66 -4.35
C VAL A 374 -4.52 1.14 -5.80
N TYR A 375 -5.25 0.50 -6.73
CA TYR A 375 -5.28 0.96 -8.12
C TYR A 375 -5.90 2.34 -8.29
N ASP A 376 -6.98 2.66 -7.56
CA ASP A 376 -7.55 4.02 -7.59
C ASP A 376 -6.56 5.06 -7.08
N TYR A 377 -5.77 4.75 -6.04
CA TYR A 377 -4.73 5.67 -5.54
C TYR A 377 -3.68 5.89 -6.63
N MET A 378 -3.16 4.81 -7.23
CA MET A 378 -2.20 4.91 -8.34
C MET A 378 -2.76 5.72 -9.51
N PHE A 379 -4.03 5.49 -9.88
CA PHE A 379 -4.73 6.25 -10.92
C PHE A 379 -4.69 7.75 -10.61
N HIS A 380 -5.12 8.14 -9.41
CA HIS A 380 -5.17 9.55 -9.03
C HIS A 380 -3.78 10.17 -8.87
N SER A 381 -2.81 9.45 -8.31
CA SER A 381 -1.43 9.94 -8.20
C SER A 381 -0.84 10.26 -9.58
N LEU A 382 -1.01 9.36 -10.55
CA LEU A 382 -0.49 9.55 -11.91
C LEU A 382 -1.28 10.61 -12.69
N ASN A 383 -2.61 10.64 -12.53
CA ASN A 383 -3.47 11.58 -13.21
C ASN A 383 -3.24 13.02 -12.72
N GLU A 384 -3.23 13.26 -11.40
CA GLU A 384 -2.93 14.59 -10.86
C GLU A 384 -1.50 15.03 -11.16
N TYR A 385 -0.53 14.10 -11.14
CA TYR A 385 0.84 14.38 -11.55
C TYR A 385 0.93 14.85 -13.01
N SER A 386 0.27 14.14 -13.93
CA SER A 386 0.33 14.45 -15.37
C SER A 386 -0.13 15.87 -15.70
N LYS A 387 -1.10 16.42 -14.95
CA LYS A 387 -1.60 17.79 -15.11
C LYS A 387 -0.56 18.85 -14.81
N LEU A 388 0.49 18.51 -14.06
CA LEU A 388 1.55 19.42 -13.68
C LEU A 388 2.66 19.48 -14.73
N LEU A 389 2.74 18.54 -15.67
CA LEU A 389 3.74 18.55 -16.73
C LEU A 389 3.52 19.75 -17.67
N THR A 390 4.55 20.59 -17.82
CA THR A 390 4.50 21.77 -18.71
C THR A 390 5.08 21.50 -20.10
N PHE A 391 5.36 20.23 -20.38
CA PHE A 391 5.90 19.74 -21.64
C PHE A 391 5.13 18.49 -22.07
N LYS A 392 5.14 18.22 -23.38
CA LYS A 392 4.59 16.97 -23.91
C LYS A 392 5.58 15.81 -23.67
N PRO A 393 5.18 14.72 -22.99
CA PRO A 393 5.98 13.50 -22.87
C PRO A 393 6.42 12.96 -24.23
N THR A 394 7.63 12.41 -24.28
CA THR A 394 8.22 11.81 -25.48
C THR A 394 8.99 10.57 -25.07
N ILE A 395 8.94 9.50 -25.87
CA ILE A 395 9.70 8.27 -25.60
C ILE A 395 11.20 8.58 -25.60
N PRO A 396 11.93 8.36 -24.49
CA PRO A 396 13.38 8.56 -24.44
C PRO A 396 14.10 7.59 -25.38
N PRO A 397 15.24 7.96 -25.98
CA PRO A 397 15.95 7.10 -26.94
C PRO A 397 16.34 5.72 -26.40
N ASN A 398 16.61 5.61 -25.10
CA ASN A 398 17.03 4.39 -24.43
C ASN A 398 15.86 3.64 -23.76
N ALA A 399 14.63 4.15 -23.86
CA ALA A 399 13.49 3.49 -23.25
C ALA A 399 13.01 2.32 -24.12
N THR A 400 12.63 1.22 -23.48
CA THR A 400 12.00 0.07 -24.14
C THR A 400 10.52 0.00 -23.80
N GLU A 401 9.68 -0.35 -24.78
CA GLU A 401 8.26 -0.63 -24.52
C GLU A 401 8.12 -1.77 -23.52
N LEU A 402 7.30 -1.56 -22.50
CA LEU A 402 7.04 -2.51 -21.42
C LEU A 402 5.75 -3.27 -21.70
N CYS A 403 5.83 -4.61 -21.74
CA CYS A 403 4.67 -5.49 -21.84
C CYS A 403 4.68 -6.61 -20.79
N LEU A 404 3.55 -7.31 -20.66
CA LEU A 404 3.36 -8.36 -19.67
C LEU A 404 4.41 -9.46 -19.81
N GLU A 405 4.65 -9.91 -21.04
CA GLU A 405 5.59 -11.00 -21.34
C GLU A 405 7.03 -10.64 -20.96
N GLU A 406 7.44 -9.37 -21.15
CA GLU A 406 8.79 -8.92 -20.80
C GLU A 406 9.07 -9.03 -19.30
N LEU A 407 8.05 -8.88 -18.45
CA LEU A 407 8.18 -9.06 -17.01
C LEU A 407 7.94 -10.51 -16.57
N ALA A 408 6.88 -11.16 -17.07
CA ALA A 408 6.40 -12.44 -16.57
C ALA A 408 7.10 -13.66 -17.17
N CYS A 409 7.55 -13.62 -18.42
CA CYS A 409 8.17 -14.76 -19.09
C CYS A 409 9.61 -15.06 -18.63
N PRO A 410 10.48 -14.06 -18.35
CA PRO A 410 11.79 -14.34 -17.75
C PRO A 410 11.71 -14.59 -16.24
N ALA A 411 10.57 -14.31 -15.59
CA ALA A 411 10.38 -14.60 -14.17
C ALA A 411 10.42 -16.11 -13.92
N GLN A 412 10.79 -16.50 -12.70
CA GLN A 412 10.87 -17.90 -12.28
C GLN A 412 10.08 -18.11 -10.98
N ASP A 413 9.66 -19.36 -10.75
CA ASP A 413 9.04 -19.83 -9.51
C ASP A 413 7.90 -18.92 -8.99
N LEU A 414 8.06 -18.39 -7.77
CA LEU A 414 7.08 -17.54 -7.09
C LEU A 414 6.87 -16.23 -7.83
N ALA A 415 7.88 -15.67 -8.51
CA ALA A 415 7.73 -14.42 -9.23
C ALA A 415 6.71 -14.57 -10.37
N THR A 416 6.84 -15.62 -11.19
CA THR A 416 5.88 -15.95 -12.25
C THR A 416 4.49 -16.20 -11.66
N LYS A 417 4.41 -17.00 -10.59
CA LYS A 417 3.15 -17.29 -9.92
C LYS A 417 2.44 -16.01 -9.47
N PHE A 418 3.15 -15.12 -8.78
CA PHE A 418 2.57 -13.89 -8.22
C PHE A 418 2.12 -12.93 -9.32
N MET A 419 2.88 -12.80 -10.41
CA MET A 419 2.46 -12.02 -11.57
C MET A 419 1.15 -12.60 -12.17
N ILE A 420 1.10 -13.91 -12.44
CA ILE A 420 -0.11 -14.54 -13.00
C ILE A 420 -1.31 -14.45 -12.05
N ASP A 421 -1.10 -14.66 -10.75
CA ASP A 421 -2.16 -14.58 -9.73
C ASP A 421 -2.72 -13.14 -9.59
N THR A 422 -1.95 -12.12 -9.97
CA THR A 422 -2.34 -10.70 -9.91
C THR A 422 -2.67 -10.08 -11.27
N LEU A 423 -2.69 -10.88 -12.34
CA LEU A 423 -3.01 -10.42 -13.68
C LEU A 423 -4.45 -9.90 -13.74
N VAL A 424 -4.62 -8.63 -14.14
CA VAL A 424 -5.94 -8.04 -14.41
C VAL A 424 -6.49 -8.68 -15.68
N LYS A 425 -7.58 -9.43 -15.53
CA LYS A 425 -8.21 -10.23 -16.60
C LYS A 425 -9.25 -9.45 -17.40
N ARG A 426 -9.77 -8.35 -16.86
CA ARG A 426 -10.85 -7.55 -17.43
C ARG A 426 -10.67 -6.06 -17.08
N PRO A 427 -11.03 -5.13 -17.98
CA PRO A 427 -11.10 -3.71 -17.64
C PRO A 427 -12.17 -3.46 -16.58
N SER A 428 -12.00 -2.39 -15.81
CA SER A 428 -13.06 -1.87 -14.96
C SER A 428 -14.08 -1.10 -15.81
N PHE A 429 -15.36 -1.46 -15.67
CA PHE A 429 -16.47 -0.72 -16.26
C PHE A 429 -16.88 0.49 -15.40
N SER A 430 -16.51 0.50 -14.12
CA SER A 430 -16.71 1.66 -13.25
C SER A 430 -15.54 2.62 -13.38
N SER A 431 -15.83 3.92 -13.23
CA SER A 431 -14.77 4.90 -13.03
C SER A 431 -14.08 4.68 -11.67
N PRO A 432 -12.81 5.09 -11.52
CA PRO A 432 -12.17 5.18 -10.20
C PRO A 432 -13.02 5.99 -9.22
N CYS A 433 -12.82 5.77 -7.92
CA CYS A 433 -13.46 6.60 -6.89
C CYS A 433 -13.23 8.11 -7.12
N SER A 434 -14.10 8.97 -6.58
CA SER A 434 -13.92 10.42 -6.71
C SER A 434 -12.91 10.97 -5.72
N LEU A 435 -11.83 11.57 -6.22
CA LEU A 435 -10.79 12.21 -5.40
C LEU A 435 -11.34 13.46 -4.72
N LEU A 436 -11.18 13.52 -3.39
CA LEU A 436 -11.55 14.68 -2.60
C LEU A 436 -10.58 15.86 -2.84
N PRO A 437 -11.03 17.11 -2.63
CA PRO A 437 -10.17 18.30 -2.74
C PRO A 437 -9.01 18.26 -1.73
N PRO A 438 -7.96 19.08 -1.91
CA PRO A 438 -6.85 19.20 -0.96
C PRO A 438 -7.33 19.54 0.45
N PHE A 439 -6.49 19.25 1.45
CA PHE A 439 -6.75 19.68 2.82
C PHE A 439 -6.67 21.21 2.92
N SER A 440 -7.62 21.81 3.65
CA SER A 440 -7.44 23.20 4.08
C SER A 440 -6.32 23.27 5.14
N PRO A 441 -5.69 24.44 5.36
CA PRO A 441 -4.75 24.60 6.47
C PRO A 441 -5.37 24.20 7.82
N THR A 442 -6.65 24.51 8.03
CA THR A 442 -7.40 24.10 9.22
C THR A 442 -7.61 22.58 9.29
N ASP A 443 -7.85 21.90 8.16
CA ASP A 443 -7.95 20.44 8.13
C ASP A 443 -6.62 19.80 8.55
N LEU A 444 -5.50 20.30 8.04
CA LEU A 444 -4.16 19.82 8.39
C LEU A 444 -3.86 20.01 9.88
N ASP A 445 -4.17 21.18 10.44
CA ASP A 445 -4.04 21.43 11.87
C ASP A 445 -4.93 20.50 12.71
N ASN A 446 -6.16 20.26 12.28
CA ASN A 446 -7.07 19.33 12.95
C ASN A 446 -6.54 17.89 12.91
N ILE A 447 -5.98 17.45 11.79
CA ILE A 447 -5.33 16.13 11.67
C ILE A 447 -4.15 16.03 12.64
N ARG A 448 -3.30 17.06 12.68
CA ARG A 448 -2.16 17.12 13.60
C ARG A 448 -2.60 17.02 15.06
N ILE A 449 -3.58 17.83 15.47
CA ILE A 449 -4.15 17.81 16.83
C ILE A 449 -4.74 16.42 17.15
N ARG A 450 -5.53 15.86 16.22
CA ARG A 450 -6.16 14.53 16.38
C ARG A 450 -5.13 13.41 16.60
N LYS A 451 -3.90 13.57 16.12
CA LYS A 451 -2.80 12.63 16.38
C LYS A 451 -2.02 12.96 17.65
N GLU A 452 -1.65 14.22 17.86
CA GLU A 452 -0.83 14.62 19.01
C GLU A 452 -1.57 14.43 20.34
N THR A 453 -2.87 14.70 20.41
CA THR A 453 -3.63 14.66 21.66
C THR A 453 -3.65 13.28 22.30
N PRO A 454 -4.01 12.18 21.60
CA PRO A 454 -3.95 10.84 22.20
C PRO A 454 -2.52 10.39 22.53
N ILE A 455 -1.50 10.82 21.76
CA ILE A 455 -0.09 10.52 22.09
C ILE A 455 0.30 11.18 23.42
N LYS A 456 0.02 12.47 23.58
CA LYS A 456 0.27 13.20 24.85
C LYS A 456 -0.49 12.57 26.02
N GLN A 457 -1.72 12.11 25.80
CA GLN A 457 -2.50 11.40 26.82
C GLN A 457 -1.84 10.09 27.26
N VAL A 458 -1.38 9.26 26.32
CA VAL A 458 -0.65 8.02 26.65
C VAL A 458 0.63 8.32 27.42
N GLN A 459 1.41 9.32 26.98
CA GLN A 459 2.62 9.75 27.67
C GLN A 459 2.36 10.24 29.11
N MET A 460 1.22 10.90 29.35
CA MET A 460 0.80 11.27 30.70
C MET A 460 0.46 10.04 31.55
N TRP A 461 -0.22 9.05 30.99
CA TRP A 461 -0.52 7.81 31.70
C TRP A 461 0.74 7.04 32.08
N GLU A 462 1.71 6.95 31.18
CA GLU A 462 3.02 6.33 31.43
C GLU A 462 3.73 6.99 32.61
N LYS A 463 3.78 8.32 32.64
CA LYS A 463 4.40 9.09 33.74
C LYS A 463 3.71 8.84 35.08
N ASN A 464 2.37 8.84 35.11
CA ASN A 464 1.62 8.69 36.35
C ASN A 464 1.71 7.27 36.95
N MET A 465 1.93 6.24 36.12
CA MET A 465 2.12 4.87 36.58
C MET A 465 3.58 4.56 36.99
N SER A 466 4.51 5.48 36.73
CA SER A 466 5.92 5.38 37.15
C SER A 466 6.13 5.70 38.65
N PHE A 467 5.08 6.16 39.35
CA PHE A 467 5.10 6.59 40.75
C PHE A 467 4.28 5.68 41.70
N ILE A 468 3.84 4.52 41.22
CA ILE A 468 3.17 3.46 42.00
C ILE A 468 3.98 2.18 41.80
#